data_AF-A0A1G1ECN4-F1
#
_entry.id   AF-A0A1G1ECN4-F1
#
_cell.length_a   1.000
_cell.length_b   1.000
_cell.length_c   1.000
_cell.angle_alpha   90.00
_cell.angle_beta   90.00
_cell.angle_gamma   90.00
#
_symmetry.space_group_name_H-M   'P 1'
#
loop_
_entity.id
_entity.type
_entity.pdbx_description
1 polymer ?
#
loop_
_entity_poly.entity_id
_entity_poly.type
_entity_poly.pdbx_seq_one_letter_code
_entity_poly.pdbx_strand_id
1 'polypeptide(L)'
;MKTKTISEELRPEYEFDYSKAVRGKYFKKLLEEGANVVVLEPEIAKVFTNSAAVNDALRSLLEITRSTQRLTKHSTGRAKKLRTG
;
A
#
# COMPACT_ATOMS: atom_id res chain seq x y z
N MET A 1 10.85 45.03 16.38
CA MET A 1 9.82 44.05 15.98
C MET A 1 9.06 43.64 17.23
N LYS A 2 7.75 43.87 17.30
CA LYS A 2 6.93 43.44 18.44
C LYS A 2 6.74 41.92 18.34
N THR A 3 7.28 41.17 19.28
CA THR A 3 6.97 39.75 19.48
C THR A 3 5.58 39.65 20.09
N LYS A 4 4.55 39.58 19.23
CA LYS A 4 3.18 39.33 19.67
C LYS A 4 3.10 37.89 20.17
N THR A 5 2.70 37.72 21.42
CA THR A 5 2.60 36.41 22.08
C THR A 5 1.48 35.62 21.40
N ILE A 6 1.85 34.57 20.66
CA ILE A 6 0.93 33.71 19.87
C ILE A 6 -0.21 33.15 20.75
N SER A 7 0.03 33.04 22.07
CA SER A 7 -0.93 32.54 23.05
C SER A 7 -2.22 33.36 23.18
N GLU A 8 -2.22 34.65 22.87
CA GLU A 8 -3.43 35.49 22.98
C GLU A 8 -4.40 35.35 21.78
N GLU A 9 -3.92 34.85 20.63
CA GLU A 9 -4.74 34.65 19.43
C GLU A 9 -5.35 33.24 19.34
N LEU A 10 -4.82 32.28 20.12
CA LEU A 10 -5.29 30.90 20.11
C LEU A 10 -6.54 30.75 20.98
N ARG A 11 -7.49 29.92 20.52
CA ARG A 11 -8.69 29.62 21.32
C ARG A 11 -8.30 28.75 22.53
N PRO A 12 -9.07 28.82 23.63
CA PRO A 12 -8.76 28.08 24.86
C PRO A 12 -8.66 26.56 24.68
N GLU A 13 -9.33 25.98 23.69
CA GLU A 13 -9.30 24.53 23.44
C GLU A 13 -7.96 24.05 22.86
N TYR A 14 -7.09 24.96 22.43
CA TYR A 14 -5.77 24.65 21.89
C TYR A 14 -4.68 24.70 22.97
N GLU A 15 -4.53 23.61 23.72
CA GLU A 15 -3.52 23.47 24.79
C GLU A 15 -2.11 23.08 24.28
N PHE A 16 -1.95 22.89 22.97
CA PHE A 16 -0.69 22.42 22.40
C PHE A 16 0.37 23.53 22.35
N ASP A 17 1.59 23.23 22.80
CA ASP A 17 2.73 24.15 22.71
C ASP A 17 3.31 24.17 21.28
N TYR A 18 2.79 25.09 20.47
CA TYR A 18 3.21 25.28 19.08
C TYR A 18 4.66 25.72 18.92
N SER A 19 5.32 26.25 19.96
CA SER A 19 6.74 26.59 19.88
C SER A 19 7.63 25.35 19.71
N LYS A 20 7.14 24.18 20.13
CA LYS A 20 7.80 22.88 19.97
C LYS A 20 7.30 22.10 18.74
N ALA A 21 6.40 22.68 17.94
CA ALA A 21 5.86 22.03 16.76
C ALA A 21 6.95 21.87 15.69
N VAL A 22 7.16 20.65 15.22
CA VAL A 22 8.09 20.36 14.11
C VAL A 22 7.31 19.81 12.92
N ARG A 23 7.32 20.55 11.81
CA ARG A 23 6.69 20.10 10.56
C ARG A 23 7.39 18.82 10.08
N GLY A 24 6.61 17.77 9.84
CA GLY A 24 7.12 16.52 9.29
C GLY A 24 7.98 15.68 10.25
N LYS A 25 7.80 15.83 11.58
CA LYS A 25 8.57 15.12 12.63
C LYS A 25 8.81 13.62 12.37
N TYR A 26 7.86 12.93 11.74
CA TYR A 26 7.92 11.49 11.46
C TYR A 26 7.93 11.15 9.96
N PHE A 27 8.06 12.14 9.07
CA PHE A 27 7.91 11.92 7.63
C PHE A 27 8.99 11.00 7.06
N LYS A 28 10.26 11.18 7.48
CA LYS A 28 11.37 10.30 7.07
C LYS A 28 11.14 8.84 7.48
N LYS A 29 10.70 8.63 8.73
CA LYS A 29 10.38 7.30 9.25
C LYS A 29 9.26 6.63 8.45
N LEU A 30 8.18 7.36 8.15
CA LEU A 30 7.08 6.84 7.32
C LEU A 30 7.53 6.49 5.89
N LEU A 31 8.41 7.30 5.28
CA LEU A 31 8.96 7.03 3.96
C LEU A 31 9.86 5.79 3.97
N GLU A 32 10.75 5.66 4.96
CA GLU A 32 11.65 4.51 5.13
C GLU A 32 10.89 3.21 5.40
N GLU A 33 9.83 3.28 6.22
CA GLU A 33 8.95 2.15 6.50
C GLU A 33 8.03 1.78 5.32
N GLY A 34 8.03 2.58 4.25
CA GLY A 34 7.20 2.33 3.07
C GLY A 34 5.70 2.30 3.41
N ALA A 35 5.26 3.16 4.33
CA ALA A 35 3.91 3.18 4.86
C ALA A 35 2.89 3.75 3.84
N ASN A 36 2.69 3.05 2.72
CA ASN A 36 1.63 3.35 1.78
C ASN A 36 0.29 2.86 2.36
N VAL A 37 -0.60 3.80 2.67
CA VAL A 37 -1.96 3.49 3.13
C VAL A 37 -2.82 3.16 1.90
N VAL A 38 -3.33 1.93 1.85
CA VAL A 38 -4.29 1.48 0.83
C VAL A 38 -5.62 1.21 1.52
N VAL A 39 -6.66 1.92 1.08
CA VAL A 39 -8.01 1.80 1.64
C VAL A 39 -8.76 0.71 0.89
N LEU A 40 -9.29 -0.26 1.63
CA LEU A 40 -10.18 -1.29 1.09
C LEU A 40 -11.63 -0.81 1.07
N GLU A 41 -12.43 -1.38 0.19
CA GLU A 41 -13.88 -1.21 0.22
C GLU A 41 -14.45 -1.76 1.54
N PRO A 42 -15.48 -1.12 2.15
CA PRO A 42 -16.01 -1.54 3.44
C PRO A 42 -16.43 -3.01 3.52
N GLU A 43 -17.07 -3.54 2.47
CA GLU A 43 -17.49 -4.94 2.42
C GLU A 43 -16.30 -5.90 2.39
N ILE A 44 -15.23 -5.53 1.70
CA ILE A 44 -13.98 -6.33 1.63
C ILE A 44 -13.24 -6.24 2.97
N ALA A 45 -13.21 -5.06 3.59
CA ALA A 45 -12.58 -4.86 4.90
C ALA A 45 -13.26 -5.66 6.03
N LYS A 46 -14.57 -5.95 5.92
CA LYS A 46 -15.27 -6.86 6.85
C LYS A 46 -14.77 -8.30 6.75
N VAL A 47 -14.33 -8.73 5.57
CA VAL A 47 -13.85 -10.09 5.33
C VAL A 47 -12.38 -10.24 5.73
N PHE A 48 -11.55 -9.23 5.47
CA PHE A 48 -10.12 -9.27 5.78
C PHE A 48 -9.79 -8.47 7.04
N THR A 49 -9.50 -9.20 8.13
CA THR A 49 -9.23 -8.61 9.46
C THR A 49 -7.93 -7.79 9.54
N ASN A 50 -6.92 -8.09 8.71
CA ASN A 50 -5.64 -7.37 8.71
C ASN A 50 -4.92 -7.43 7.35
N SER A 51 -3.84 -6.66 7.24
CA SER A 51 -3.02 -6.56 6.02
C SER A 51 -2.30 -7.87 5.65
N ALA A 52 -1.97 -8.73 6.63
CA ALA A 52 -1.34 -10.02 6.35
C ALA A 52 -2.29 -10.93 5.57
N ALA A 53 -3.55 -11.04 6.01
CA ALA A 53 -4.57 -11.86 5.34
C ALA A 53 -4.82 -11.41 3.89
N VAL A 54 -4.86 -10.09 3.63
CA VAL A 54 -4.99 -9.53 2.28
C VAL A 54 -3.80 -9.92 1.41
N ASN A 55 -2.58 -9.71 1.93
CA ASN A 55 -1.36 -9.96 1.17
C ASN A 55 -1.19 -11.44 0.83
N ASP A 56 -1.57 -12.34 1.74
CA ASP A 56 -1.49 -13.78 1.49
C ASP A 56 -2.48 -14.22 0.42
N ALA A 57 -3.72 -13.72 0.45
CA ALA A 57 -4.69 -13.98 -0.62
C ALA A 57 -4.21 -13.49 -1.99
N LEU A 58 -3.62 -12.29 -2.06
CA LEU A 58 -3.05 -11.75 -3.30
C LEU A 58 -1.85 -12.58 -3.78
N ARG A 59 -0.99 -13.06 -2.89
CA ARG A 59 0.13 -13.95 -3.24
C ARG A 59 -0.36 -15.27 -3.83
N SER A 60 -1.37 -15.90 -3.21
CA SER A 60 -1.97 -17.13 -3.74
C SER A 60 -2.56 -16.91 -5.14
N LEU A 61 -3.24 -15.78 -5.38
CA LEU A 61 -3.75 -15.44 -6.70
C LEU A 61 -2.63 -15.28 -7.74
N LEU A 62 -1.51 -14.67 -7.35
CA LEU A 62 -0.33 -14.53 -8.21
C LEU A 62 0.31 -15.88 -8.56
N GLU A 63 0.30 -16.85 -7.64
CA GLU A 63 0.79 -18.20 -7.92
C GLU A 63 -0.10 -18.94 -8.92
N ILE A 64 -1.42 -18.86 -8.73
CA ILE A 64 -2.38 -19.46 -9.65
C ILE A 64 -2.19 -18.87 -11.05
N THR A 65 -2.13 -17.55 -11.18
CA THR A 65 -1.93 -16.89 -12.49
C THR A 65 -0.60 -17.25 -13.14
N ARG A 66 0.50 -17.39 -12.38
CA ARG A 66 1.78 -17.88 -12.93
C ARG A 66 1.67 -19.30 -13.47
N SER A 67 0.97 -20.19 -12.75
CA SER A 67 0.79 -21.58 -13.16
C SER A 67 -0.02 -21.71 -14.45
N THR A 68 -1.09 -20.92 -14.60
CA THR A 68 -1.97 -20.95 -15.78
C THR A 68 -1.32 -20.31 -17.00
N GLN A 69 -0.55 -19.23 -16.83
CA GLN A 69 0.22 -18.62 -17.92
C GLN A 69 1.25 -19.59 -18.53
N ARG A 70 1.86 -20.47 -17.73
CA ARG A 70 2.80 -21.48 -18.23
C ARG A 70 2.10 -22.53 -19.10
N LEU A 71 0.88 -22.91 -18.73
CA LEU A 71 0.11 -23.92 -19.47
C LEU A 71 -0.32 -23.42 -20.85
N THR A 72 -0.69 -22.15 -20.96
CA THR A 72 -1.15 -21.55 -22.23
C THR A 72 0.00 -21.24 -23.20
N LYS A 73 1.24 -21.09 -22.71
CA LYS A 73 2.41 -20.81 -23.56
C LYS A 73 2.94 -22.02 -24.35
N HIS A 74 2.49 -23.25 -24.10
CA HIS A 74 3.18 -24.47 -24.59
C HIS A 74 2.57 -25.25 -25.77
N SER A 75 1.57 -24.75 -26.51
CA SER A 75 0.95 -25.54 -27.59
C SER A 75 1.43 -25.28 -29.02
N THR A 76 2.26 -24.27 -29.30
CA THR A 76 2.59 -23.91 -30.70
C THR A 76 3.74 -24.70 -31.34
N GLY A 77 4.40 -25.60 -30.60
CA GLY A 77 5.62 -26.29 -31.07
C GLY A 77 5.44 -27.65 -31.77
N ARG A 78 4.28 -28.31 -31.67
CA ARG A 78 4.14 -29.71 -32.13
C ARG A 78 3.73 -29.88 -33.61
N ALA A 79 3.31 -28.81 -34.30
CA ALA A 79 2.73 -28.92 -35.64
C ALA A 79 3.74 -29.06 -36.80
N LYS A 80 5.07 -28.96 -36.58
CA LYS A 80 6.06 -28.89 -37.68
C LYS A 80 6.75 -30.22 -38.05
N LYS A 81 6.47 -31.35 -37.38
CA LYS A 81 7.26 -32.60 -37.57
C LYS A 81 6.56 -33.74 -38.35
N LEU A 82 5.40 -33.50 -38.98
CA LEU A 82 4.63 -34.57 -39.63
C LEU A 82 4.45 -34.43 -41.16
N ARG A 83 5.23 -33.59 -41.85
CA ARG A 83 5.13 -33.44 -43.32
C ARG A 83 6.49 -33.33 -43.98
N THR A 84 7.22 -34.44 -43.97
CA THR A 84 8.27 -34.69 -44.98
C THR A 84 8.36 -36.21 -45.17
N GLY A 85 7.72 -36.67 -46.23
CA GLY A 85 7.87 -37.98 -46.85
C GLY A 85 8.01 -37.73 -48.35
#